data_AF-A0A7X6NAX5-F1
#
_entry.id   AF-A0A7X6NAX5-F1
#
_cell.length_a   1.000
_cell.length_b   1.000
_cell.length_c   1.000
_cell.angle_alpha   90.00
_cell.angle_beta   90.00
_cell.angle_gamma   90.00
#
_symmetry.space_group_name_H-M   'P 1'
#
loop_
_entity.id
_entity.type
_entity.pdbx_description
1 polymer ?
#
loop_
_entity_poly.entity_id
_entity_poly.type
_entity_poly.pdbx_seq_one_letter_code
_entity_poly.pdbx_strand_id
1 'polypeptide(L)'
;MFKKIFLFFFSFGIIFIPLNALAYNNITTHPALTSEMVKLHNNFSEKKINNEEKQWTMDGSSEEDVPVTRTLNHFYDPIYQTGLFGDINAEELTPFIKILEPMILSAKDWAQDSYAQATFLAEAYKNAALNPYAQSTKSAVEILTTHTWEKAINSYINGDKQEAFKNLGHVLHLIEDMAIPAHVRNDHHMRGDAYEIWTTQFGPNNIDVVSQLSGRRPLKFNSLNQYFDYLATYTNTHFYSQDTIGIQEGYNQPEWNYLNTKKIGNFLYSIYQDDFGEYLLVKRKVGNSLMITTKNSISVNDELIHSDYWSHLSKQAVLTGAGVIDLFFQEVEKYKNDLAFKERINKTIISTTIENIKEFFGNLFGGEKTEIADSNSEEIINSNSNNSNEQFNEINLFSTPSPQAEFFNEVTVTPTPFPNLSPTPLPSKTLSPSPTETPSTTPTFSPSPSPSFTPTPSPSPLPSLTPTPIPSPSATSLSTSGSSSKTINFCSISNGISASNKIIINEVAWMGTENTSNDEW
;
A
#
# COMPACT_ATOMS: atom_id res chain seq x y z
N MET A 1 -16.23 -26.77 -36.68
CA MET A 1 -16.62 -25.35 -36.78
C MET A 1 -16.80 -24.68 -35.41
N PHE A 2 -17.23 -25.40 -34.36
CA PHE A 2 -17.40 -24.86 -33.00
C PHE A 2 -16.09 -24.56 -32.21
N LYS A 3 -14.96 -25.20 -32.52
CA LYS A 3 -13.66 -24.91 -31.86
C LYS A 3 -13.01 -23.59 -32.29
N LYS A 4 -13.42 -22.99 -33.42
CA LYS A 4 -12.90 -21.69 -33.88
C LYS A 4 -13.69 -20.49 -33.34
N ILE A 5 -14.88 -20.71 -32.79
CA ILE A 5 -15.70 -19.65 -32.19
C ILE A 5 -15.31 -19.41 -30.72
N PHE A 6 -14.77 -20.42 -30.03
CA PHE A 6 -14.30 -20.26 -28.65
C PHE A 6 -12.98 -19.47 -28.54
N LEU A 7 -12.10 -19.57 -29.55
CA LEU A 7 -10.89 -18.73 -29.65
C LEU A 7 -11.21 -17.26 -30.03
N PHE A 8 -12.39 -16.99 -30.57
CA PHE A 8 -12.79 -15.66 -31.03
C PHE A 8 -13.26 -14.75 -29.89
N PHE A 9 -13.71 -15.31 -28.76
CA PHE A 9 -14.01 -14.54 -27.54
C PHE A 9 -12.79 -14.39 -26.63
N PHE A 10 -11.73 -15.19 -26.83
CA PHE A 10 -10.50 -15.11 -26.03
C PHE A 10 -9.57 -13.98 -26.48
N SER A 11 -9.69 -13.48 -27.72
CA SER A 11 -8.84 -12.42 -28.27
C SER A 11 -9.33 -10.99 -27.98
N PHE A 12 -10.56 -10.82 -27.48
CA PHE A 12 -11.12 -9.50 -27.14
C PHE A 12 -11.11 -9.20 -25.63
N GLY A 13 -10.95 -10.22 -24.77
CA GLY A 13 -11.12 -10.09 -23.32
C GLY A 13 -9.93 -9.52 -22.56
N ILE A 14 -8.70 -9.68 -23.06
CA ILE A 14 -7.50 -9.42 -22.23
C ILE A 14 -7.15 -7.92 -22.11
N ILE A 15 -7.74 -7.04 -22.94
CA ILE A 15 -7.45 -5.59 -22.92
C ILE A 15 -8.64 -4.77 -22.35
N PHE A 16 -9.80 -5.39 -22.11
CA PHE A 16 -11.01 -4.69 -21.67
C PHE A 16 -11.75 -5.33 -20.50
N ILE A 17 -11.16 -6.31 -19.79
CA ILE A 17 -11.66 -6.62 -18.46
C ILE A 17 -11.16 -5.48 -17.56
N PRO A 18 -12.02 -4.59 -17.04
CA PRO A 18 -11.63 -3.76 -15.92
C PRO A 18 -11.35 -4.73 -14.77
N LEU A 19 -10.08 -5.05 -14.57
CA LEU A 19 -9.59 -5.58 -13.30
C LEU A 19 -9.79 -4.44 -12.30
N ASN A 20 -11.01 -4.35 -11.78
CA ASN A 20 -11.36 -3.33 -10.81
C ASN A 20 -10.64 -3.68 -9.51
N ALA A 21 -9.81 -2.73 -9.08
CA ALA A 21 -9.13 -2.64 -7.79
C ALA A 21 -8.28 -3.86 -7.46
N LEU A 22 -6.99 -3.78 -7.76
CA LEU A 22 -5.98 -4.51 -6.96
C LEU A 22 -5.57 -3.69 -5.72
N ALA A 23 -6.11 -2.46 -5.59
CA ALA A 23 -5.73 -1.36 -4.71
C ALA A 23 -6.88 -0.35 -4.55
N TYR A 24 -6.63 0.82 -3.93
CA TYR A 24 -7.51 1.98 -4.00
C TYR A 24 -7.84 2.29 -5.47
N ASN A 25 -9.02 2.84 -5.74
CA ASN A 25 -9.41 3.04 -7.13
C ASN A 25 -8.65 4.22 -7.75
N ASN A 26 -7.94 3.96 -8.85
CA ASN A 26 -7.13 4.95 -9.57
C ASN A 26 -7.90 6.17 -10.09
N ILE A 27 -9.22 6.06 -10.32
CA ILE A 27 -10.03 7.19 -10.83
C ILE A 27 -10.66 8.00 -9.69
N THR A 28 -10.87 7.38 -8.53
CA THR A 28 -11.62 7.98 -7.42
C THR A 28 -10.74 8.19 -6.20
N THR A 29 -10.40 7.12 -5.48
CA THR A 29 -9.77 7.19 -4.15
C THR A 29 -8.35 7.73 -4.18
N HIS A 30 -7.49 7.26 -5.10
CA HIS A 30 -6.11 7.71 -5.23
C HIS A 30 -6.00 9.23 -5.50
N PRO A 31 -6.59 9.78 -6.59
CA PRO A 31 -6.52 11.21 -6.84
C PRO A 31 -7.21 12.04 -5.73
N ALA A 32 -8.16 11.47 -4.98
CA ALA A 32 -8.77 12.13 -3.85
C ALA A 32 -7.80 12.31 -2.68
N LEU A 33 -7.12 11.23 -2.27
CA LEU A 33 -6.09 11.28 -1.22
C LEU A 33 -4.93 12.18 -1.63
N THR A 34 -4.46 12.07 -2.88
CA THR A 34 -3.44 12.95 -3.44
C THR A 34 -3.83 14.43 -3.35
N SER A 35 -5.09 14.78 -3.65
CA SER A 35 -5.60 16.15 -3.47
C SER A 35 -5.54 16.61 -2.01
N GLU A 36 -5.90 15.75 -1.06
CA GLU A 36 -5.83 16.05 0.38
C GLU A 36 -4.37 16.16 0.89
N MET A 37 -3.43 15.38 0.35
CA MET A 37 -1.99 15.52 0.62
C MET A 37 -1.46 16.88 0.19
N VAL A 38 -1.78 17.30 -1.04
CA VAL A 38 -1.40 18.62 -1.55
C VAL A 38 -2.03 19.74 -0.71
N LYS A 39 -3.29 19.59 -0.31
CA LYS A 39 -3.97 20.54 0.58
C LYS A 39 -3.29 20.63 1.95
N LEU A 40 -2.90 19.50 2.56
CA LEU A 40 -2.18 19.50 3.83
C LEU A 40 -0.80 20.14 3.70
N HIS A 41 -0.04 19.77 2.67
CA HIS A 41 1.25 20.40 2.33
C HIS A 41 1.10 21.92 2.22
N ASN A 42 0.11 22.36 1.45
CA ASN A 42 -0.20 23.77 1.27
C ASN A 42 -0.70 24.48 2.53
N ASN A 43 -1.10 23.79 3.60
CA ASN A 43 -1.41 24.45 4.87
C ASN A 43 -0.16 24.85 5.66
N PHE A 44 0.96 24.14 5.47
CA PHE A 44 2.14 24.27 6.33
C PHE A 44 3.44 24.67 5.61
N SER A 45 3.53 24.47 4.30
CA SER A 45 4.75 24.73 3.53
C SER A 45 4.77 26.14 2.93
N GLU A 46 5.94 26.77 2.81
CA GLU A 46 6.06 28.04 2.08
C GLU A 46 6.00 27.84 0.56
N LYS A 47 6.51 26.71 0.07
CA LYS A 47 6.51 26.35 -1.35
C LYS A 47 5.20 25.66 -1.70
N LYS A 48 4.20 26.48 -2.04
CA LYS A 48 2.85 26.02 -2.38
C LYS A 48 2.81 25.36 -3.76
N ILE A 49 1.98 24.33 -3.87
CA ILE A 49 1.55 23.73 -5.14
C ILE A 49 0.27 24.45 -5.58
N ASN A 50 0.28 25.02 -6.79
CA ASN A 50 -0.88 25.70 -7.33
C ASN A 50 -1.92 24.69 -7.89
N ASN A 51 -3.07 25.17 -8.37
CA ASN A 51 -4.15 24.30 -8.84
C ASN A 51 -3.78 23.43 -10.05
N GLU A 52 -2.97 23.96 -10.97
CA GLU A 52 -2.52 23.25 -12.16
C GLU A 52 -1.50 22.16 -11.78
N GLU A 53 -0.52 22.51 -10.94
CA GLU A 53 0.46 21.56 -10.41
C GLU A 53 -0.22 20.44 -9.61
N LYS A 54 -1.23 20.78 -8.80
CA LYS A 54 -2.06 19.80 -8.08
C LYS A 54 -2.76 18.85 -9.05
N GLN A 55 -3.34 19.39 -10.13
CA GLN A 55 -4.03 18.56 -11.13
C GLN A 55 -3.07 17.58 -11.78
N TRP A 56 -1.87 18.00 -12.17
CA TRP A 56 -0.86 17.10 -12.72
C TRP A 56 -0.43 16.00 -11.73
N THR A 57 -0.33 16.32 -10.44
CA THR A 57 -0.07 15.31 -9.41
C THR A 57 -1.20 14.30 -9.28
N MET A 58 -2.46 14.76 -9.33
CA MET A 58 -3.62 13.87 -9.33
C MET A 58 -3.65 12.99 -10.59
N ASP A 59 -3.36 13.56 -11.77
CA ASP A 59 -3.33 12.82 -13.03
C ASP A 59 -2.28 11.70 -12.99
N GLY A 60 -1.06 12.00 -12.52
CA GLY A 60 -0.01 10.98 -12.36
C GLY A 60 -0.39 9.89 -11.35
N SER A 61 -1.05 10.26 -10.25
CA SER A 61 -1.57 9.29 -9.27
C SER A 61 -2.63 8.36 -9.90
N SER A 62 -3.48 8.88 -10.77
CA SER A 62 -4.46 8.08 -11.52
C SER A 62 -3.85 7.18 -12.61
N GLU A 63 -2.67 7.54 -13.13
CA GLU A 63 -2.01 6.85 -14.23
C GLU A 63 -1.12 5.67 -13.78
N GLU A 64 -0.75 5.55 -12.49
CA GLU A 64 0.19 4.51 -12.00
C GLU A 64 -0.28 3.07 -12.18
N ASP A 65 -1.59 2.82 -12.10
CA ASP A 65 -2.20 1.51 -12.38
C ASP A 65 -2.22 1.14 -13.88
N VAL A 66 -1.69 2.01 -14.75
CA VAL A 66 -1.76 1.86 -16.21
C VAL A 66 -0.35 1.75 -16.81
N PRO A 67 -0.03 0.65 -17.52
CA PRO A 67 -0.85 -0.55 -17.72
C PRO A 67 -1.01 -1.36 -16.42
N VAL A 68 -2.05 -2.20 -16.36
CA VAL A 68 -2.36 -3.06 -15.20
C VAL A 68 -1.20 -3.93 -14.73
N THR A 69 -0.18 -4.16 -15.57
CA THR A 69 1.02 -4.90 -15.14
C THR A 69 1.85 -4.14 -14.11
N ARG A 70 1.76 -2.80 -14.05
CA ARG A 70 2.46 -1.98 -13.03
C ARG A 70 2.05 -2.38 -11.62
N THR A 71 0.79 -2.74 -11.42
CA THR A 71 0.20 -3.11 -10.11
C THR A 71 0.89 -4.29 -9.43
N LEU A 72 1.59 -5.14 -10.19
CA LEU A 72 2.40 -6.23 -9.62
C LEU A 72 3.49 -5.71 -8.67
N ASN A 73 3.91 -4.45 -8.84
CA ASN A 73 4.93 -3.80 -8.04
C ASN A 73 4.35 -2.89 -6.95
N HIS A 74 3.04 -2.93 -6.67
CA HIS A 74 2.38 -2.03 -5.70
C HIS A 74 2.38 -2.59 -4.26
N PHE A 75 2.97 -3.77 -4.07
CA PHE A 75 3.05 -4.44 -2.78
C PHE A 75 4.37 -4.10 -2.10
N TYR A 76 4.33 -3.92 -0.79
CA TYR A 76 5.53 -3.89 0.03
C TYR A 76 5.23 -4.38 1.43
N ASP A 77 5.75 -5.57 1.72
CA ASP A 77 5.73 -6.16 3.04
C ASP A 77 6.89 -5.62 3.90
N PRO A 78 6.62 -4.86 4.97
CA PRO A 78 7.67 -4.31 5.82
C PRO A 78 8.31 -5.34 6.76
N ILE A 79 7.64 -6.47 7.03
CA ILE A 79 8.13 -7.53 7.94
C ILE A 79 9.17 -8.40 7.23
N TYR A 80 8.89 -8.78 5.97
CA TYR A 80 9.81 -9.57 5.14
C TYR A 80 10.65 -8.75 4.18
N GLN A 81 10.38 -7.44 4.08
CA GLN A 81 11.07 -6.49 3.20
C GLN A 81 11.04 -6.92 1.73
N THR A 82 9.86 -7.30 1.24
CA THR A 82 9.68 -7.84 -0.12
C THR A 82 8.47 -7.21 -0.81
N GLY A 83 8.47 -7.24 -2.15
CA GLY A 83 7.28 -6.95 -2.96
C GLY A 83 6.33 -8.14 -3.01
N LEU A 84 5.47 -8.20 -4.03
CA LEU A 84 4.54 -9.32 -4.23
C LEU A 84 5.32 -10.64 -4.46
N PHE A 85 5.00 -11.68 -3.71
CA PHE A 85 5.64 -13.00 -3.83
C PHE A 85 4.67 -14.17 -3.60
N GLY A 86 5.07 -15.37 -4.01
CA GLY A 86 4.30 -16.61 -3.84
C GLY A 86 3.50 -16.99 -5.09
N ASP A 87 2.68 -18.04 -4.99
CA ASP A 87 1.85 -18.49 -6.11
C ASP A 87 0.77 -17.42 -6.42
N ILE A 88 1.08 -16.53 -7.36
CA ILE A 88 0.13 -15.56 -7.92
C ILE A 88 -0.88 -16.35 -8.75
N ASN A 89 -1.95 -16.81 -8.10
CA ASN A 89 -2.99 -17.67 -8.69
C ASN A 89 -3.93 -16.86 -9.59
N ALA A 90 -3.39 -16.31 -10.67
CA ALA A 90 -4.20 -15.84 -11.78
C ALA A 90 -4.50 -17.04 -12.68
N GLU A 91 -5.64 -17.70 -12.45
CA GLU A 91 -6.10 -18.90 -13.17
C GLU A 91 -6.07 -18.73 -14.72
N GLU A 92 -6.02 -17.49 -15.23
CA GLU A 92 -5.95 -17.16 -16.66
C GLU A 92 -4.65 -16.45 -17.13
N LEU A 93 -3.81 -15.91 -16.22
CA LEU A 93 -2.59 -15.14 -16.57
C LEU A 93 -1.28 -15.78 -16.11
N THR A 94 -1.35 -16.96 -15.49
CA THR A 94 -0.23 -17.66 -14.85
C THR A 94 1.03 -17.80 -15.72
N PRO A 95 0.97 -18.14 -17.02
CA PRO A 95 2.17 -18.22 -17.85
C PRO A 95 2.84 -16.87 -18.09
N PHE A 96 2.05 -15.79 -18.19
CA PHE A 96 2.54 -14.44 -18.41
C PHE A 96 3.14 -13.84 -17.14
N ILE A 97 2.45 -13.99 -16.01
CA ILE A 97 2.92 -13.50 -14.71
C ILE A 97 4.22 -14.20 -14.30
N LYS A 98 4.39 -15.50 -14.56
CA LYS A 98 5.64 -16.23 -14.26
C LYS A 98 6.88 -15.70 -14.98
N ILE A 99 6.72 -15.05 -16.13
CA ILE A 99 7.85 -14.42 -16.84
C ILE A 99 8.26 -13.13 -16.11
N LEU A 100 7.27 -12.39 -15.58
CA LEU A 100 7.48 -11.12 -14.90
C LEU A 100 7.85 -11.27 -13.42
N GLU A 101 7.46 -12.38 -12.79
CA GLU A 101 7.73 -12.70 -11.38
C GLU A 101 9.17 -12.40 -10.92
N PRO A 102 10.24 -12.81 -11.61
CA PRO A 102 11.61 -12.50 -11.19
C PRO A 102 11.99 -11.02 -11.31
N MET A 103 11.15 -10.21 -11.95
CA MET A 103 11.34 -8.77 -12.17
C MET A 103 10.44 -7.92 -11.28
N ILE A 104 9.57 -8.55 -10.47
CA ILE A 104 8.70 -7.85 -9.53
C ILE A 104 9.57 -7.26 -8.41
N LEU A 105 9.37 -5.97 -8.16
CA LEU A 105 9.99 -5.24 -7.08
C LEU A 105 8.97 -4.90 -5.99
N SER A 106 9.47 -4.53 -4.82
CA SER A 106 8.63 -3.86 -3.83
C SER A 106 8.21 -2.48 -4.33
N ALA A 107 7.05 -1.97 -3.88
CA ALA A 107 6.60 -0.61 -4.20
C ALA A 107 7.66 0.45 -3.89
N LYS A 108 8.39 0.25 -2.78
CA LYS A 108 9.51 1.09 -2.35
C LYS A 108 10.64 1.13 -3.37
N ASP A 109 11.04 -0.02 -3.92
CA ASP A 109 12.14 -0.10 -4.89
C ASP A 109 11.66 0.32 -6.30
N TRP A 110 10.43 -0.07 -6.66
CA TRP A 110 9.77 0.29 -7.91
C TRP A 110 9.66 1.81 -8.11
N ALA A 111 9.35 2.55 -7.05
CA ALA A 111 9.29 4.02 -7.06
C ALA A 111 10.63 4.71 -7.41
N GLN A 112 11.75 3.99 -7.35
CA GLN A 112 13.09 4.56 -7.44
C GLN A 112 13.93 4.01 -8.60
N ASP A 113 13.59 2.85 -9.15
CA ASP A 113 14.40 2.20 -10.19
C ASP A 113 13.80 2.37 -11.60
N SER A 114 14.31 3.36 -12.32
CA SER A 114 13.86 3.63 -13.70
C SER A 114 14.24 2.49 -14.65
N TYR A 115 15.40 1.84 -14.43
CA TYR A 115 15.85 0.76 -15.29
C TYR A 115 14.98 -0.48 -15.13
N ALA A 116 14.65 -0.83 -13.89
CA ALA A 116 13.72 -1.90 -13.60
C ALA A 116 12.33 -1.62 -14.19
N GLN A 117 11.80 -0.39 -14.05
CA GLN A 117 10.50 -0.04 -14.65
C GLN A 117 10.48 -0.24 -16.16
N ALA A 118 11.47 0.29 -16.87
CA ALA A 118 11.52 0.18 -18.32
C ALA A 118 11.70 -1.28 -18.77
N THR A 119 12.57 -2.04 -18.11
CA THR A 119 12.84 -3.44 -18.46
C THR A 119 11.61 -4.31 -18.20
N PHE A 120 10.94 -4.12 -17.06
CA PHE A 120 9.70 -4.80 -16.70
C PHE A 120 8.60 -4.52 -17.73
N LEU A 121 8.38 -3.25 -18.07
CA LEU A 121 7.37 -2.87 -19.08
C LEU A 121 7.74 -3.41 -20.46
N ALA A 122 9.01 -3.34 -20.87
CA ALA A 122 9.46 -3.92 -22.13
C ALA A 122 9.12 -5.42 -22.23
N GLU A 123 9.41 -6.20 -21.18
CA GLU A 123 9.12 -7.63 -21.18
C GLU A 123 7.60 -7.90 -21.13
N ALA A 124 6.85 -7.14 -20.34
CA ALA A 124 5.39 -7.22 -20.30
C ALA A 124 4.77 -6.95 -21.67
N TYR A 125 5.19 -5.87 -22.35
CA TYR A 125 4.70 -5.51 -23.68
C TYR A 125 5.15 -6.50 -24.76
N LYS A 126 6.35 -7.06 -24.67
CA LYS A 126 6.85 -8.05 -25.65
C LYS A 126 5.98 -9.29 -25.61
N ASN A 127 5.67 -9.77 -24.40
CA ASN A 127 4.82 -10.94 -24.21
C ASN A 127 3.34 -10.64 -24.50
N ALA A 128 2.89 -9.38 -24.35
CA ALA A 128 1.59 -8.93 -24.82
C ALA A 128 1.51 -8.78 -26.36
N ALA A 129 2.58 -8.32 -27.02
CA ALA A 129 2.67 -8.07 -28.46
C ALA A 129 2.80 -9.35 -29.30
N LEU A 130 3.16 -10.48 -28.67
CA LEU A 130 3.00 -11.82 -29.26
C LEU A 130 1.52 -12.24 -29.40
N ASN A 131 0.58 -11.42 -28.90
CA ASN A 131 -0.82 -11.47 -29.28
C ASN A 131 -1.04 -10.67 -30.60
N PRO A 132 -1.38 -11.31 -31.73
CA PRO A 132 -1.47 -10.67 -33.04
C PRO A 132 -2.56 -9.59 -33.18
N TYR A 133 -3.33 -9.29 -32.13
CA TYR A 133 -4.34 -8.23 -32.08
C TYR A 133 -3.93 -7.01 -31.22
N ALA A 134 -2.81 -7.07 -30.48
CA ALA A 134 -2.35 -6.02 -29.57
C ALA A 134 -1.41 -4.98 -30.24
N GLN A 135 -1.46 -4.86 -31.57
CA GLN A 135 -0.82 -3.73 -32.28
C GLN A 135 -1.62 -2.45 -32.02
N SER A 136 -1.55 -1.95 -30.78
CA SER A 136 -2.05 -0.62 -30.45
C SER A 136 -1.06 0.43 -30.94
N THR A 137 -1.59 1.54 -31.43
CA THR A 137 -0.93 2.67 -32.09
C THR A 137 -0.05 3.53 -31.17
N LYS A 138 0.32 3.04 -29.98
CA LYS A 138 1.16 3.77 -29.03
C LYS A 138 2.63 3.64 -29.42
N SER A 139 3.36 4.74 -29.39
CA SER A 139 4.78 4.74 -29.75
C SER A 139 5.59 3.93 -28.73
N ALA A 140 6.75 3.45 -29.17
CA ALA A 140 7.82 2.90 -28.31
C ALA A 140 8.04 3.69 -27.01
N VAL A 141 7.96 5.02 -27.15
CA VAL A 141 8.22 6.00 -26.10
C VAL A 141 7.12 5.97 -25.06
N GLU A 142 5.85 5.97 -25.48
CA GLU A 142 4.68 5.88 -24.58
C GLU A 142 4.61 4.56 -23.81
N ILE A 143 5.31 3.53 -24.28
CA ILE A 143 5.35 2.20 -23.65
C ILE A 143 6.47 2.09 -22.61
N LEU A 144 7.55 2.84 -22.78
CA LEU A 144 8.77 2.78 -21.94
C LEU A 144 8.94 4.04 -21.08
N THR A 145 7.91 4.87 -20.95
CA THR A 145 7.89 5.97 -19.99
C THR A 145 7.98 5.42 -18.56
N THR A 146 9.07 5.75 -17.89
CA THR A 146 9.30 5.43 -16.48
C THR A 146 8.78 6.54 -15.59
N HIS A 147 8.32 6.19 -14.40
CA HIS A 147 7.76 7.13 -13.43
C HIS A 147 8.39 6.92 -12.05
N THR A 148 9.48 7.64 -11.79
CA THR A 148 10.30 7.45 -10.59
C THR A 148 10.56 8.75 -9.84
N TRP A 149 10.91 8.61 -8.58
CA TRP A 149 11.28 9.69 -7.67
C TRP A 149 12.38 10.60 -8.24
N GLU A 150 13.47 10.01 -8.71
CA GLU A 150 14.59 10.77 -9.24
C GLU A 150 14.23 11.51 -10.54
N LYS A 151 13.37 10.91 -11.38
CA LYS A 151 12.84 11.55 -12.59
C LYS A 151 11.97 12.75 -12.22
N ALA A 152 11.10 12.63 -11.22
CA ALA A 152 10.30 13.75 -10.72
C ALA A 152 11.18 14.94 -10.31
N ILE A 153 12.23 14.68 -9.53
CA ILE A 153 13.18 15.71 -9.07
C ILE A 153 13.91 16.35 -10.25
N ASN A 154 14.44 15.53 -11.16
CA ASN A 154 15.20 16.01 -12.32
C ASN A 154 14.34 16.87 -13.25
N SER A 155 13.11 16.45 -13.56
CA SER A 155 12.18 17.23 -14.38
C SER A 155 11.88 18.58 -13.75
N TYR A 156 11.69 18.64 -12.43
CA TYR A 156 11.45 19.89 -11.73
C TYR A 156 12.67 20.82 -11.83
N ILE A 157 13.87 20.30 -11.59
CA ILE A 157 15.13 21.06 -11.68
C ILE A 157 15.33 21.64 -13.09
N ASN A 158 14.92 20.89 -14.13
CA ASN A 158 15.03 21.31 -15.52
C ASN A 158 13.86 22.20 -16.00
N GLY A 159 12.90 22.50 -15.12
CA GLY A 159 11.78 23.40 -15.39
C GLY A 159 10.56 22.73 -16.01
N ASP A 160 10.61 21.42 -16.29
CA ASP A 160 9.44 20.64 -16.73
C ASP A 160 8.60 20.24 -15.52
N LYS A 161 7.80 21.20 -15.06
CA LYS A 161 6.93 21.02 -13.90
C LYS A 161 5.83 20.00 -14.13
N GLN A 162 5.29 19.92 -15.35
CA GLN A 162 4.20 18.99 -15.65
C GLN A 162 4.68 17.55 -15.48
N GLU A 163 5.81 17.22 -16.11
CA GLU A 163 6.44 15.90 -15.97
C GLU A 163 6.85 15.64 -14.51
N ALA A 164 7.39 16.64 -13.82
CA ALA A 164 7.77 16.51 -12.42
C ALA A 164 6.59 16.15 -11.51
N PHE A 165 5.49 16.88 -11.61
CA PHE A 165 4.32 16.68 -10.76
C PHE A 165 3.55 15.42 -11.13
N LYS A 166 3.51 15.03 -12.41
CA LYS A 166 2.99 13.71 -12.82
C LYS A 166 3.80 12.59 -12.18
N ASN A 167 5.13 12.59 -12.32
CA ASN A 167 5.98 11.57 -11.70
C ASN A 167 5.88 11.56 -10.17
N LEU A 168 5.72 12.73 -9.53
CA LEU A 168 5.43 12.79 -8.10
C LEU A 168 4.08 12.12 -7.77
N GLY A 169 3.06 12.31 -8.60
CA GLY A 169 1.76 11.62 -8.49
C GLY A 169 1.88 10.10 -8.50
N HIS A 170 2.67 9.54 -9.42
CA HIS A 170 2.96 8.11 -9.47
C HIS A 170 3.62 7.60 -8.16
N VAL A 171 4.55 8.37 -7.59
CA VAL A 171 5.16 8.01 -6.29
C VAL A 171 4.16 8.11 -5.14
N LEU A 172 3.29 9.12 -5.13
CA LEU A 172 2.26 9.27 -4.10
C LEU A 172 1.22 8.15 -4.15
N HIS A 173 0.86 7.67 -5.34
CA HIS A 173 0.02 6.48 -5.51
C HIS A 173 0.61 5.27 -4.75
N LEU A 174 1.89 4.97 -4.96
CA LEU A 174 2.57 3.86 -4.28
C LEU A 174 2.64 4.06 -2.75
N ILE A 175 2.71 5.32 -2.28
CA ILE A 175 2.60 5.63 -0.84
C ILE A 175 1.18 5.38 -0.34
N GLU A 176 0.15 5.72 -1.11
CA GLU A 176 -1.25 5.46 -0.77
C GLU A 176 -1.53 3.96 -0.66
N ASP A 177 -0.91 3.13 -1.49
CA ASP A 177 -0.99 1.67 -1.42
C ASP A 177 -0.45 1.11 -0.10
N MET A 178 0.51 1.78 0.53
CA MET A 178 0.99 1.38 1.86
C MET A 178 -0.05 1.59 2.96
N ALA A 179 -1.13 2.33 2.68
CA ALA A 179 -2.30 2.47 3.55
C ALA A 179 -3.39 1.43 3.24
N ILE A 180 -3.08 0.39 2.45
CA ILE A 180 -3.99 -0.71 2.13
C ILE A 180 -3.49 -1.99 2.80
N PRO A 181 -4.26 -2.61 3.72
CA PRO A 181 -3.80 -3.81 4.42
C PRO A 181 -3.38 -4.97 3.52
N ALA A 182 -4.05 -5.15 2.37
CA ALA A 182 -3.73 -6.23 1.43
C ALA A 182 -2.33 -6.08 0.80
N HIS A 183 -1.95 -4.84 0.45
CA HIS A 183 -0.68 -4.51 -0.21
C HIS A 183 0.54 -4.69 0.69
N VAL A 184 0.35 -4.57 2.00
CA VAL A 184 1.43 -4.66 2.98
C VAL A 184 1.50 -6.00 3.69
N ARG A 185 0.55 -6.91 3.40
CA ARG A 185 0.47 -8.26 3.96
C ARG A 185 0.49 -9.35 2.88
N ASN A 186 0.98 -9.00 1.69
CA ASN A 186 1.12 -9.89 0.53
C ASN A 186 -0.16 -10.68 0.21
N ASP A 187 -1.32 -10.04 0.40
CA ASP A 187 -2.65 -10.67 0.27
C ASP A 187 -3.30 -10.23 -1.03
N HIS A 188 -2.84 -10.83 -2.13
CA HIS A 188 -3.28 -10.42 -3.46
C HIS A 188 -4.66 -11.00 -3.80
N HIS A 189 -5.59 -10.12 -4.20
CA HIS A 189 -6.89 -10.54 -4.72
C HIS A 189 -7.13 -9.96 -6.11
N MET A 190 -7.09 -10.81 -7.15
CA MET A 190 -7.29 -10.39 -8.55
C MET A 190 -8.64 -9.73 -8.87
N ARG A 191 -9.59 -9.71 -7.92
CA ARG A 191 -10.93 -9.11 -8.04
C ARG A 191 -11.17 -7.98 -7.01
N GLY A 192 -10.15 -7.59 -6.25
CA GLY A 192 -10.19 -6.58 -5.19
C GLY A 192 -10.62 -7.09 -3.82
N ASP A 193 -10.01 -6.51 -2.80
CA ASP A 193 -10.36 -6.72 -1.39
C ASP A 193 -11.67 -5.96 -1.06
N ALA A 194 -12.45 -6.47 -0.10
CA ALA A 194 -13.72 -5.86 0.28
C ALA A 194 -13.58 -4.41 0.77
N TYR A 195 -12.45 -4.07 1.40
CA TYR A 195 -12.14 -2.71 1.84
C TYR A 195 -11.88 -1.79 0.63
N GLU A 196 -11.08 -2.23 -0.33
CA GLU A 196 -10.75 -1.46 -1.54
C GLU A 196 -12.01 -1.12 -2.33
N ILE A 197 -12.87 -2.12 -2.58
CA ILE A 197 -14.16 -1.93 -3.24
C ILE A 197 -15.01 -0.92 -2.49
N TRP A 198 -15.06 -1.00 -1.15
CA TRP A 198 -15.82 -0.07 -0.33
C TRP A 198 -15.29 1.37 -0.42
N THR A 199 -13.98 1.57 -0.57
CA THR A 199 -13.38 2.92 -0.69
C THR A 199 -13.59 3.60 -2.05
N THR A 200 -14.05 2.89 -3.08
CA THR A 200 -14.37 3.46 -4.42
C THR A 200 -15.40 4.59 -4.38
N GLN A 201 -16.17 4.69 -3.29
CA GLN A 201 -17.13 5.78 -3.09
C GLN A 201 -16.45 7.14 -2.83
N PHE A 202 -15.17 7.16 -2.47
CA PHE A 202 -14.42 8.36 -2.14
C PHE A 202 -13.70 8.91 -3.37
N GLY A 203 -14.06 10.13 -3.77
CA GLY A 203 -13.46 10.88 -4.85
C GLY A 203 -13.03 12.28 -4.43
N PRO A 204 -12.32 13.03 -5.30
CA PRO A 204 -11.71 14.32 -4.93
C PRO A 204 -12.68 15.40 -4.42
N ASN A 205 -13.98 15.23 -4.69
CA ASN A 205 -15.02 16.20 -4.37
C ASN A 205 -15.88 15.80 -3.16
N ASN A 206 -15.67 14.63 -2.54
CA ASN A 206 -16.53 14.13 -1.46
C ASN A 206 -15.78 13.64 -0.21
N ILE A 207 -14.47 13.91 -0.12
CA ILE A 207 -13.68 13.70 1.09
C ILE A 207 -13.13 15.01 1.65
N ASP A 208 -12.90 15.02 2.96
CA ASP A 208 -12.24 16.14 3.67
C ASP A 208 -11.47 15.56 4.86
N VAL A 209 -10.32 14.96 4.55
CA VAL A 209 -9.45 14.30 5.54
C VAL A 209 -8.69 15.36 6.33
N VAL A 210 -8.25 16.43 5.66
CA VAL A 210 -7.43 17.49 6.27
C VAL A 210 -8.15 18.17 7.44
N SER A 211 -9.46 18.40 7.36
CA SER A 211 -10.20 18.99 8.48
C SER A 211 -10.28 18.08 9.70
N GLN A 212 -10.22 16.75 9.50
CA GLN A 212 -10.26 15.75 10.55
C GLN A 212 -8.90 15.54 11.25
N LEU A 213 -7.81 16.05 10.68
CA LEU A 213 -6.46 15.94 11.24
C LEU A 213 -6.22 16.81 12.47
N SER A 214 -7.18 17.65 12.87
CA SER A 214 -7.09 18.46 14.09
C SER A 214 -5.81 19.31 14.19
N GLY A 215 -5.34 19.83 13.05
CA GLY A 215 -4.13 20.66 12.97
C GLY A 215 -2.79 19.90 13.02
N ARG A 216 -2.80 18.56 12.92
CA ARG A 216 -1.58 17.77 12.74
C ARG A 216 -0.85 18.20 11.46
N ARG A 217 0.48 18.16 11.52
CA ARG A 217 1.39 18.56 10.44
C ARG A 217 1.82 17.35 9.62
N PRO A 218 2.24 17.54 8.36
CA PRO A 218 2.92 16.50 7.59
C PRO A 218 4.03 15.80 8.39
N LEU A 219 4.16 14.50 8.22
CA LEU A 219 5.26 13.73 8.81
C LEU A 219 6.59 14.16 8.18
N LYS A 220 7.69 13.95 8.91
CA LYS A 220 9.03 14.33 8.46
C LYS A 220 10.00 13.17 8.61
N PHE A 221 10.44 12.65 7.48
CA PHE A 221 11.53 11.69 7.36
C PHE A 221 12.58 12.20 6.37
N ASN A 222 13.77 11.60 6.40
CA ASN A 222 14.94 12.07 5.65
C ASN A 222 15.13 11.36 4.30
N SER A 223 14.29 10.38 3.98
CA SER A 223 14.32 9.66 2.71
C SER A 223 12.94 9.11 2.34
N LEU A 224 12.72 8.88 1.04
CA LEU A 224 11.49 8.28 0.54
C LEU A 224 11.25 6.88 1.16
N ASN A 225 12.30 6.07 1.30
CA ASN A 225 12.22 4.74 1.93
C ASN A 225 11.62 4.79 3.33
N GLN A 226 11.97 5.80 4.15
CA GLN A 226 11.43 5.93 5.49
C GLN A 226 9.92 6.20 5.50
N TYR A 227 9.39 6.87 4.48
CA TYR A 227 7.93 7.05 4.34
C TYR A 227 7.24 5.74 3.98
N PHE A 228 7.79 4.96 3.04
CA PHE A 228 7.30 3.61 2.71
C PHE A 228 7.34 2.70 3.95
N ASP A 229 8.50 2.60 4.60
CA ASP A 229 8.70 1.75 5.78
C ASP A 229 7.73 2.12 6.90
N TYR A 230 7.56 3.42 7.17
CA TYR A 230 6.65 3.89 8.23
C TYR A 230 5.20 3.51 7.95
N LEU A 231 4.66 3.89 6.80
CA LEU A 231 3.25 3.71 6.50
C LEU A 231 2.91 2.22 6.31
N ALA A 232 3.77 1.48 5.63
CA ALA A 232 3.59 0.04 5.46
C ALA A 232 3.61 -0.69 6.81
N THR A 233 4.57 -0.36 7.69
CA THR A 233 4.66 -0.96 9.03
C THR A 233 3.44 -0.62 9.87
N TYR A 234 3.00 0.64 9.88
CA TYR A 234 1.79 1.05 10.57
C TYR A 234 0.59 0.22 10.09
N THR A 235 0.34 0.18 8.78
CA THR A 235 -0.79 -0.55 8.21
C THR A 235 -0.73 -2.05 8.51
N ASN A 236 0.43 -2.69 8.28
CA ASN A 236 0.63 -4.14 8.47
C ASN A 236 0.36 -4.56 9.93
N THR A 237 0.82 -3.75 10.89
CA THR A 237 0.77 -4.09 12.32
C THR A 237 -0.54 -3.68 13.01
N HIS A 238 -1.37 -2.85 12.36
CA HIS A 238 -2.58 -2.29 12.96
C HIS A 238 -3.88 -2.76 12.30
N PHE A 239 -3.81 -3.33 11.09
CA PHE A 239 -5.00 -3.69 10.31
C PHE A 239 -4.83 -5.07 9.67
N TYR A 240 -5.96 -5.75 9.45
CA TYR A 240 -6.03 -6.99 8.67
C TYR A 240 -6.67 -6.73 7.31
N SER A 241 -6.17 -7.37 6.26
CA SER A 241 -6.94 -7.62 5.03
C SER A 241 -7.82 -8.86 5.19
N GLN A 242 -8.64 -9.16 4.18
CA GLN A 242 -9.67 -10.19 4.27
C GLN A 242 -9.14 -11.58 4.63
N ASP A 243 -8.04 -12.03 4.00
CA ASP A 243 -7.52 -13.38 4.22
C ASP A 243 -6.39 -13.43 5.26
N THR A 244 -6.08 -12.28 5.86
CA THR A 244 -4.96 -12.12 6.79
C THR A 244 -5.30 -12.07 8.27
N ILE A 245 -6.55 -12.38 8.61
CA ILE A 245 -7.03 -12.42 9.98
C ILE A 245 -6.43 -13.59 10.77
N GLY A 246 -5.72 -13.25 11.86
CA GLY A 246 -5.09 -14.20 12.79
C GLY A 246 -3.60 -14.41 12.50
N ILE A 247 -3.05 -15.52 13.02
CA ILE A 247 -1.68 -15.95 12.70
C ILE A 247 -1.73 -16.57 11.30
N GLN A 248 -1.58 -15.73 10.29
CA GLN A 248 -0.99 -16.22 9.04
C GLN A 248 0.46 -16.59 9.31
N GLU A 249 1.05 -17.40 8.43
CA GLU A 249 2.43 -17.89 8.52
C GLU A 249 3.45 -16.73 8.58
N GLY A 250 3.55 -16.11 9.76
CA GLY A 250 4.61 -15.22 10.22
C GLY A 250 4.32 -13.71 10.34
N TYR A 251 3.05 -13.25 10.30
CA TYR A 251 2.69 -11.92 10.86
C TYR A 251 2.23 -12.04 12.32
N ASN A 252 2.94 -11.35 13.23
CA ASN A 252 2.65 -11.40 14.66
C ASN A 252 1.63 -10.35 15.13
N GLN A 253 1.30 -9.35 14.30
CA GLN A 253 0.41 -8.25 14.68
C GLN A 253 -0.56 -7.92 13.52
N PRO A 254 -1.74 -7.36 13.81
CA PRO A 254 -2.29 -7.17 15.17
C PRO A 254 -2.70 -8.49 15.83
N GLU A 255 -3.01 -8.49 17.13
CA GLU A 255 -3.50 -9.67 17.88
C GLU A 255 -4.94 -9.48 18.39
N TRP A 256 -5.93 -9.80 17.57
CA TRP A 256 -7.35 -9.51 17.87
C TRP A 256 -7.93 -10.23 19.10
N ASN A 257 -7.35 -11.36 19.50
CA ASN A 257 -7.88 -12.29 20.51
C ASN A 257 -7.68 -11.80 21.95
N TYR A 258 -6.74 -10.88 22.18
CA TYR A 258 -6.46 -10.28 23.49
C TYR A 258 -7.07 -8.89 23.67
N LEU A 259 -7.82 -8.42 22.68
CA LEU A 259 -8.42 -7.09 22.69
C LEU A 259 -9.75 -7.05 23.44
N ASN A 260 -10.08 -5.85 23.92
CA ASN A 260 -11.42 -5.56 24.41
C ASN A 260 -12.45 -5.80 23.31
N THR A 261 -13.68 -6.17 23.68
CA THR A 261 -14.74 -6.43 22.70
C THR A 261 -16.02 -5.65 22.96
N LYS A 262 -16.69 -5.26 21.87
CA LYS A 262 -17.99 -4.59 21.88
C LYS A 262 -19.01 -5.46 21.17
N LYS A 263 -20.15 -5.73 21.83
CA LYS A 263 -21.25 -6.49 21.21
C LYS A 263 -22.17 -5.53 20.45
N ILE A 264 -22.38 -5.80 19.17
CA ILE A 264 -23.35 -5.09 18.33
C ILE A 264 -24.21 -6.15 17.63
N GLY A 265 -25.49 -6.20 17.97
CA GLY A 265 -26.40 -7.25 17.51
C GLY A 265 -25.89 -8.66 17.86
N ASN A 266 -25.71 -9.49 16.83
CA ASN A 266 -25.25 -10.88 16.94
C ASN A 266 -23.73 -11.04 16.79
N PHE A 267 -22.98 -9.93 16.76
CA PHE A 267 -21.54 -9.92 16.55
C PHE A 267 -20.81 -9.30 17.75
N LEU A 268 -19.61 -9.82 18.03
CA LEU A 268 -18.61 -9.21 18.90
C LEU A 268 -17.53 -8.61 18.00
N TYR A 269 -17.21 -7.34 18.23
CA TYR A 269 -16.15 -6.63 17.55
C TYR A 269 -14.96 -6.50 18.49
N SER A 270 -13.76 -6.84 18.03
CA SER A 270 -12.53 -6.50 18.76
C SER A 270 -12.21 -5.03 18.54
N ILE A 271 -11.87 -4.33 19.62
CA ILE A 271 -11.53 -2.90 19.61
C ILE A 271 -10.02 -2.75 19.70
N TYR A 272 -9.42 -2.07 18.74
CA TYR A 272 -8.03 -1.67 18.78
C TYR A 272 -7.91 -0.15 18.91
N GLN A 273 -6.69 0.35 19.11
CA GLN A 273 -6.46 1.78 19.31
C GLN A 273 -5.12 2.21 18.73
N ASP A 274 -5.09 3.45 18.25
CA ASP A 274 -3.87 4.13 17.83
C ASP A 274 -3.94 5.62 18.21
N ASP A 275 -3.06 6.44 17.62
CA ASP A 275 -3.00 7.88 17.86
C ASP A 275 -4.27 8.65 17.45
N PHE A 276 -5.17 8.08 16.65
CA PHE A 276 -6.45 8.67 16.26
C PHE A 276 -7.64 8.19 17.09
N GLY A 277 -7.44 7.22 17.98
CA GLY A 277 -8.44 6.73 18.93
C GLY A 277 -8.75 5.25 18.79
N GLU A 278 -9.85 4.84 19.42
CA GLU A 278 -10.34 3.46 19.35
C GLU A 278 -11.09 3.20 18.04
N TYR A 279 -10.95 1.99 17.50
CA TYR A 279 -11.62 1.56 16.28
C TYR A 279 -11.91 0.05 16.27
N LEU A 280 -12.86 -0.36 15.43
CA LEU A 280 -13.27 -1.75 15.26
C LEU A 280 -12.30 -2.48 14.32
N LEU A 281 -11.62 -3.52 14.83
CA LEU A 281 -10.59 -4.25 14.10
C LEU A 281 -11.15 -5.44 13.31
N VAL A 282 -11.89 -6.32 13.99
CA VAL A 282 -12.51 -7.52 13.39
C VAL A 282 -13.86 -7.78 14.03
N LYS A 283 -14.78 -8.40 13.30
CA LYS A 283 -16.03 -8.93 13.87
C LYS A 283 -15.98 -10.45 13.95
N ARG A 284 -16.62 -11.01 14.98
CA ARG A 284 -16.92 -12.44 15.08
C ARG A 284 -18.36 -12.70 15.49
N LYS A 285 -18.96 -13.77 14.97
CA LYS A 285 -20.35 -14.15 15.33
C LYS A 285 -20.41 -14.67 16.77
N VAL A 286 -21.40 -14.24 17.54
CA VAL A 286 -21.66 -14.77 18.89
C VAL A 286 -22.32 -16.14 18.76
N GLY A 287 -21.58 -17.20 19.07
CA GLY A 287 -22.12 -18.56 19.18
C GLY A 287 -22.86 -18.77 20.50
N ASN A 288 -23.95 -19.54 20.49
CA ASN A 288 -24.53 -20.09 21.72
C ASN A 288 -23.55 -21.13 22.28
N SER A 289 -23.06 -20.88 23.50
CA SER A 289 -22.37 -21.80 24.43
C SER A 289 -21.85 -23.14 23.86
N LEU A 290 -20.54 -23.34 23.97
CA LEU A 290 -19.83 -24.63 23.84
C LEU A 290 -19.48 -25.11 22.42
N MET A 291 -19.14 -24.21 21.50
CA MET A 291 -18.45 -24.58 20.25
C MET A 291 -17.20 -23.71 20.08
N ILE A 292 -16.07 -24.39 19.91
CA ILE A 292 -14.74 -23.85 19.61
C ILE A 292 -14.89 -22.80 18.50
N THR A 293 -14.41 -21.58 18.73
CA THR A 293 -14.36 -20.54 17.69
C THR A 293 -13.50 -21.05 16.55
N THR A 294 -14.12 -21.57 15.48
CA THR A 294 -13.39 -21.93 14.27
C THR A 294 -12.98 -20.65 13.55
N LYS A 295 -11.82 -20.69 12.86
CA LYS A 295 -11.25 -19.59 12.05
C LYS A 295 -12.28 -18.97 11.08
N ASN A 296 -13.28 -19.75 10.66
CA ASN A 296 -14.39 -19.35 9.76
C ASN A 296 -15.47 -18.45 10.39
N SER A 297 -15.28 -17.93 11.61
CA SER A 297 -16.27 -17.09 12.30
C SER A 297 -15.87 -15.62 12.44
N ILE A 298 -14.69 -15.24 11.93
CA ILE A 298 -14.09 -13.90 12.05
C ILE A 298 -14.00 -13.25 10.66
N SER A 299 -14.23 -11.95 10.57
CA SER A 299 -14.19 -11.22 9.31
C SER A 299 -13.87 -9.74 9.53
N VAL A 300 -13.25 -9.11 8.53
CA VAL A 300 -13.13 -7.65 8.41
C VAL A 300 -14.17 -7.04 7.46
N ASN A 301 -14.85 -7.87 6.65
CA ASN A 301 -15.83 -7.42 5.66
C ASN A 301 -17.12 -6.95 6.35
N ASP A 302 -17.11 -5.71 6.79
CA ASP A 302 -18.18 -5.03 7.54
C ASP A 302 -18.08 -3.52 7.32
N GLU A 303 -19.21 -2.85 7.04
CA GLU A 303 -19.21 -1.40 6.78
C GLU A 303 -18.68 -0.58 7.97
N LEU A 304 -18.93 -1.01 9.22
CA LEU A 304 -18.42 -0.30 10.39
C LEU A 304 -16.89 -0.42 10.49
N ILE A 305 -16.36 -1.61 10.22
CA ILE A 305 -14.91 -1.86 10.21
C ILE A 305 -14.26 -1.07 9.08
N HIS A 306 -14.80 -1.11 7.86
CA HIS A 306 -14.26 -0.36 6.74
C HIS A 306 -14.28 1.15 6.99
N SER A 307 -15.36 1.67 7.59
CA SER A 307 -15.46 3.08 7.98
C SER A 307 -14.39 3.49 8.99
N ASP A 308 -14.16 2.63 9.99
CA ASP A 308 -13.14 2.84 11.01
C ASP A 308 -11.73 2.75 10.42
N TYR A 309 -11.46 1.73 9.59
CA TYR A 309 -10.20 1.59 8.85
C TYR A 309 -9.91 2.84 8.03
N TRP A 310 -10.87 3.30 7.23
CA TRP A 310 -10.71 4.49 6.41
C TRP A 310 -10.43 5.73 7.24
N SER A 311 -11.15 5.93 8.35
CA SER A 311 -10.93 7.06 9.26
C SER A 311 -9.49 7.13 9.77
N HIS A 312 -8.78 6.01 9.89
CA HIS A 312 -7.41 5.95 10.39
C HIS A 312 -6.38 5.95 9.24
N LEU A 313 -6.56 5.04 8.28
CA LEU A 313 -5.66 4.85 7.14
C LEU A 313 -5.62 6.08 6.22
N SER A 314 -6.76 6.72 5.93
CA SER A 314 -6.75 7.95 5.12
C SER A 314 -5.99 9.09 5.79
N LYS A 315 -6.08 9.22 7.12
CA LYS A 315 -5.33 10.23 7.88
C LYS A 315 -3.84 9.96 7.83
N GLN A 316 -3.41 8.71 8.03
CA GLN A 316 -1.99 8.36 7.89
C GLN A 316 -1.48 8.53 6.47
N ALA A 317 -2.24 8.13 5.46
CA ALA A 317 -1.89 8.35 4.06
C ALA A 317 -1.66 9.85 3.79
N VAL A 318 -2.60 10.70 4.17
CA VAL A 318 -2.51 12.16 3.95
C VAL A 318 -1.34 12.80 4.72
N LEU A 319 -1.11 12.42 5.98
CA LEU A 319 0.01 12.91 6.78
C LEU A 319 1.37 12.49 6.20
N THR A 320 1.47 11.24 5.74
CA THR A 320 2.68 10.63 5.16
C THR A 320 2.97 11.25 3.79
N GLY A 321 2.00 11.23 2.89
CA GLY A 321 2.16 11.73 1.52
C GLY A 321 2.41 13.23 1.45
N ALA A 322 1.80 14.04 2.33
CA ALA A 322 2.17 15.46 2.43
C ALA A 322 3.64 15.64 2.87
N GLY A 323 4.15 14.74 3.71
CA GLY A 323 5.57 14.71 4.09
C GLY A 323 6.49 14.32 2.92
N VAL A 324 6.04 13.41 2.05
CA VAL A 324 6.73 13.06 0.80
C VAL A 324 6.80 14.28 -0.12
N ILE A 325 5.74 15.07 -0.25
CA ILE A 325 5.75 16.32 -1.03
C ILE A 325 6.75 17.33 -0.42
N ASP A 326 6.79 17.47 0.90
CA ASP A 326 7.78 18.32 1.57
C ASP A 326 9.23 17.82 1.33
N LEU A 327 9.46 16.50 1.34
CA LEU A 327 10.74 15.88 1.01
C LEU A 327 11.13 16.15 -0.44
N PHE A 328 10.19 16.02 -1.38
CA PHE A 328 10.42 16.27 -2.81
C PHE A 328 11.02 17.66 -3.03
N PHE A 329 10.42 18.69 -2.43
CA PHE A 329 10.94 20.05 -2.57
C PHE A 329 12.29 20.24 -1.87
N GLN A 330 12.53 19.58 -0.73
CA GLN A 330 13.83 19.61 -0.06
C GLN A 330 14.93 18.99 -0.95
N GLU A 331 14.64 17.86 -1.59
CA GLU A 331 15.59 17.18 -2.47
C GLU A 331 15.81 17.91 -3.79
N VAL A 332 14.78 18.55 -4.36
CA VAL A 332 14.93 19.48 -5.49
C VAL A 332 15.94 20.58 -5.14
N GLU A 333 15.79 21.22 -3.98
CA GLU A 333 16.71 22.29 -3.57
C GLU A 333 18.13 21.75 -3.27
N LYS A 334 18.24 20.53 -2.75
CA LYS A 334 19.51 19.83 -2.51
C LYS A 334 20.24 19.55 -3.82
N TYR A 335 19.55 19.04 -4.84
CA TYR A 335 20.17 18.52 -6.07
C TYR A 335 20.21 19.52 -7.24
N LYS A 336 19.54 20.67 -7.17
CA LYS A 336 19.49 21.65 -8.29
C LYS A 336 20.86 22.06 -8.86
N ASN A 337 21.90 22.05 -8.02
CA ASN A 337 23.28 22.41 -8.37
C ASN A 337 24.25 21.22 -8.30
N ASP A 338 23.76 19.99 -8.09
CA ASP A 338 24.60 18.79 -8.00
C ASP A 338 24.86 18.23 -9.41
N LEU A 339 26.08 18.44 -9.91
CA LEU A 339 26.49 17.95 -11.24
C LEU A 339 26.56 16.42 -11.28
N ALA A 340 27.00 15.77 -10.20
CA ALA A 340 27.10 14.31 -10.14
C ALA A 340 25.71 13.66 -10.18
N PHE A 341 24.73 14.27 -9.50
CA PHE A 341 23.33 13.86 -9.61
C PHE A 341 22.84 13.97 -11.06
N LYS A 342 23.02 15.13 -11.70
CA LYS A 342 22.56 15.35 -13.09
C LYS A 342 23.21 14.39 -14.07
N GLU A 343 24.52 14.17 -13.97
CA GLU A 343 25.26 13.23 -14.82
C GLU A 343 24.77 11.79 -14.63
N ARG A 344 24.59 11.36 -13.37
CA ARG A 344 24.07 10.02 -13.04
C ARG A 344 22.66 9.83 -13.61
N ILE A 345 21.75 10.77 -13.38
CA ILE A 345 20.36 10.67 -13.84
C ILE A 345 20.29 10.69 -15.37
N ASN A 346 21.01 11.59 -16.03
CA ASN A 346 21.02 11.63 -17.50
C ASN A 346 21.56 10.32 -18.06
N LYS A 347 22.63 9.77 -17.49
CA LYS A 347 23.16 8.47 -17.88
C LYS A 347 22.11 7.38 -17.71
N THR A 348 21.50 7.27 -16.53
CA THR A 348 20.49 6.23 -16.23
C THR A 348 19.27 6.36 -17.13
N ILE A 349 18.67 7.54 -17.27
CA ILE A 349 17.45 7.75 -18.07
C ILE A 349 17.73 7.48 -19.56
N ILE A 350 18.83 8.03 -20.10
CA ILE A 350 19.15 7.87 -21.52
C ILE A 350 19.57 6.43 -21.84
N SER A 351 20.43 5.81 -21.03
CA SER A 351 20.85 4.42 -21.26
C SER A 351 19.66 3.48 -21.18
N THR A 352 18.84 3.61 -20.14
CA THR A 352 17.63 2.80 -19.93
C THR A 352 16.67 2.92 -21.11
N THR A 353 16.40 4.15 -21.57
CA THR A 353 15.40 4.37 -22.61
C THR A 353 15.89 3.89 -23.97
N ILE A 354 17.13 4.18 -24.35
CA ILE A 354 17.65 3.84 -25.68
C ILE A 354 17.98 2.34 -25.80
N GLU A 355 18.63 1.75 -24.79
CA GLU A 355 19.00 0.33 -24.82
C GLU A 355 17.75 -0.55 -24.88
N ASN A 356 16.77 -0.29 -24.02
CA ASN A 356 15.53 -1.07 -23.98
C ASN A 356 14.69 -0.90 -25.25
N ILE A 357 14.67 0.28 -25.87
CA ILE A 357 14.01 0.48 -27.18
C ILE A 357 14.72 -0.31 -28.26
N LYS A 358 16.04 -0.21 -28.36
CA LYS A 358 16.81 -0.92 -29.40
C LYS A 358 16.68 -2.43 -29.26
N GLU A 359 16.74 -2.95 -28.03
CA GLU A 359 16.57 -4.36 -27.77
C GLU A 359 15.13 -4.82 -28.04
N PHE A 360 14.13 -4.09 -27.56
CA PHE A 360 12.71 -4.42 -27.75
C PHE A 360 12.34 -4.45 -29.25
N PHE A 361 12.65 -3.39 -30.00
CA PHE A 361 12.28 -3.30 -31.41
C PHE A 361 13.16 -4.14 -32.33
N GLY A 362 14.46 -4.28 -32.01
CA GLY A 362 15.37 -5.15 -32.75
C GLY A 362 14.94 -6.61 -32.69
N ASN A 363 14.45 -7.07 -31.54
CA ASN A 363 13.96 -8.43 -31.35
C ASN A 363 12.54 -8.66 -31.90
N LEU A 364 11.66 -7.64 -31.88
CA LEU A 364 10.28 -7.76 -32.37
C LEU A 364 10.19 -7.82 -33.90
N PHE A 365 11.07 -7.13 -34.61
CA PHE A 365 11.00 -6.99 -36.08
C PHE A 365 12.03 -7.80 -36.86
N GLY A 366 12.98 -8.45 -36.20
CA GLY A 366 13.87 -9.45 -36.80
C GLY A 366 14.68 -8.97 -38.00
N GLY A 367 15.92 -8.53 -37.77
CA GLY A 367 17.00 -8.50 -38.77
C GLY A 367 16.88 -7.53 -39.97
N GLU A 368 15.70 -7.01 -40.30
CA GLU A 368 15.52 -5.97 -41.31
C GLU A 368 14.78 -4.75 -40.72
N LYS A 369 15.45 -3.59 -40.83
CA LYS A 369 15.08 -2.22 -40.41
C LYS A 369 15.58 -1.77 -39.04
N THR A 370 16.89 -1.55 -38.97
CA THR A 370 17.56 -0.62 -38.04
C THR A 370 17.00 0.82 -38.13
N GLU A 371 16.45 1.25 -39.26
CA GLU A 371 15.96 2.63 -39.47
C GLU A 371 14.80 3.06 -38.55
N ILE A 372 13.91 2.14 -38.12
CA ILE A 372 12.74 2.49 -37.27
C ILE A 372 13.14 2.62 -35.80
N ALA A 373 14.07 1.78 -35.32
CA ALA A 373 14.60 1.89 -33.97
C ALA A 373 15.42 3.19 -33.82
N ASP A 374 16.20 3.53 -34.85
CA ASP A 374 17.00 4.75 -34.86
C ASP A 374 16.11 6.00 -34.90
N SER A 375 15.05 6.05 -35.74
CA SER A 375 14.12 7.19 -35.77
C SER A 375 13.39 7.45 -34.45
N ASN A 376 12.96 6.38 -33.76
CA ASN A 376 12.30 6.50 -32.47
C ASN A 376 13.29 6.92 -31.37
N SER A 377 14.56 6.47 -31.46
CA SER A 377 15.61 6.90 -30.54
C SER A 377 15.98 8.38 -30.73
N GLU A 378 15.97 8.87 -31.98
CA GLU A 378 16.22 10.28 -32.30
C GLU A 378 15.09 11.20 -31.82
N GLU A 379 13.83 10.76 -31.88
CA GLU A 379 12.69 11.51 -31.31
C GLU A 379 12.80 11.65 -29.77
N ILE A 380 13.35 10.66 -29.08
CA ILE A 380 13.59 10.67 -27.62
C ILE A 380 14.77 11.58 -27.25
N ILE A 381 15.85 11.51 -28.03
CA ILE A 381 16.97 12.43 -27.85
C ILE A 381 16.47 13.87 -28.06
N ASN A 382 15.63 14.12 -29.07
CA ASN A 382 15.12 15.47 -29.35
C ASN A 382 14.06 15.96 -28.33
N SER A 383 13.22 15.07 -27.79
CA SER A 383 12.26 15.45 -26.73
C SER A 383 12.95 15.76 -25.39
N ASN A 384 14.02 15.02 -25.05
CA ASN A 384 14.82 15.28 -23.85
C ASN A 384 15.89 16.38 -24.03
N SER A 385 16.25 16.74 -25.27
CA SER A 385 17.31 17.73 -25.60
C SER A 385 16.77 19.14 -25.88
N ASN A 386 15.51 19.43 -25.56
CA ASN A 386 14.98 20.80 -25.65
C ASN A 386 15.61 21.78 -24.63
N ASN A 387 16.63 21.36 -23.87
CA ASN A 387 17.51 22.27 -23.15
C ASN A 387 18.99 21.93 -23.37
N SER A 388 19.70 22.92 -23.89
CA SER A 388 21.15 23.04 -24.15
C SER A 388 21.71 22.36 -25.41
N ASN A 389 21.98 23.20 -26.42
CA ASN A 389 22.98 22.97 -27.45
C ASN A 389 24.36 22.76 -26.80
N GLU A 390 24.74 21.52 -26.54
CA GLU A 390 26.15 21.13 -26.49
C GLU A 390 26.40 19.93 -27.38
N GLN A 391 27.41 20.11 -28.23
CA GLN A 391 27.83 19.21 -29.29
C GLN A 391 28.45 17.96 -28.65
N PHE A 392 27.76 16.81 -28.73
CA PHE A 392 28.28 15.52 -28.26
C PHE A 392 29.53 15.13 -29.07
N ASN A 393 30.71 15.26 -28.45
CA ASN A 393 31.92 14.60 -28.93
C ASN A 393 31.93 13.17 -28.37
N GLU A 394 32.19 12.19 -29.25
CA GLU A 394 32.27 10.76 -28.94
C GLU A 394 33.20 10.49 -27.73
N ILE A 395 32.64 9.94 -26.65
CA ILE A 395 33.42 9.47 -25.49
C ILE A 395 33.76 8.00 -25.71
N ASN A 396 35.05 7.72 -25.86
CA ASN A 396 35.61 6.37 -25.92
C ASN A 396 35.33 5.59 -24.63
N LEU A 397 34.69 4.43 -24.77
CA LEU A 397 34.41 3.46 -23.71
C LEU A 397 35.73 2.87 -23.18
N PHE A 398 36.11 3.21 -21.94
CA PHE A 398 37.18 2.52 -21.22
C PHE A 398 36.61 1.32 -20.46
N SER A 399 37.22 0.15 -20.69
CA SER A 399 36.90 -1.12 -20.05
C SER A 399 37.11 -1.05 -18.54
N THR A 400 36.08 -1.39 -17.77
CA THR A 400 36.12 -1.49 -16.30
C THR A 400 36.80 -2.79 -15.85
N PRO A 401 37.65 -2.78 -14.81
CA PRO A 401 38.01 -3.99 -14.08
C PRO A 401 36.96 -4.31 -13.00
N SER A 402 36.69 -5.61 -12.85
CA SER A 402 35.80 -6.24 -11.88
C SER A 402 36.16 -5.90 -10.41
N PRO A 403 35.20 -5.51 -9.55
CA PRO A 403 35.46 -5.30 -8.14
C PRO A 403 35.33 -6.59 -7.33
N GLN A 404 36.40 -6.92 -6.61
CA GLN A 404 36.48 -7.98 -5.60
C GLN A 404 35.83 -7.49 -4.29
N ALA A 405 35.05 -8.35 -3.64
CA ALA A 405 34.41 -8.08 -2.36
C ALA A 405 35.42 -7.89 -1.22
N GLU A 406 35.33 -6.78 -0.49
CA GLU A 406 36.01 -6.58 0.79
C GLU A 406 34.97 -6.51 1.93
N PHE A 407 35.26 -7.28 2.98
CA PHE A 407 34.51 -7.38 4.23
C PHE A 407 34.52 -6.04 4.99
N PHE A 408 33.35 -5.52 5.35
CA PHE A 408 33.24 -4.39 6.27
C PHE A 408 33.15 -4.87 7.72
N ASN A 409 34.13 -4.46 8.53
CA ASN A 409 34.11 -4.58 9.98
C ASN A 409 33.05 -3.66 10.59
N GLU A 410 32.37 -4.19 11.59
CA GLU A 410 31.33 -3.59 12.42
C GLU A 410 31.82 -2.31 13.12
N VAL A 411 31.18 -1.17 12.83
CA VAL A 411 31.37 0.09 13.56
C VAL A 411 30.15 0.31 14.45
N THR A 412 30.36 0.14 15.76
CA THR A 412 29.36 0.41 16.80
C THR A 412 29.23 1.93 17.00
N VAL A 413 28.08 2.51 16.65
CA VAL A 413 27.80 3.94 16.87
C VAL A 413 26.96 4.11 18.14
N THR A 414 27.53 4.72 19.16
CA THR A 414 26.86 5.06 20.42
C THR A 414 26.01 6.33 20.24
N PRO A 415 24.74 6.38 20.70
CA PRO A 415 23.90 7.57 20.53
C PRO A 415 24.31 8.70 21.49
N THR A 416 24.64 9.86 20.93
CA THR A 416 24.91 11.12 21.64
C THR A 416 23.59 11.77 22.10
N PRO A 417 23.47 12.27 23.36
CA PRO A 417 22.22 12.87 23.85
C PRO A 417 21.93 14.25 23.23
N PHE A 418 20.65 14.47 22.91
CA PHE A 418 20.05 15.71 22.38
C PHE A 418 20.27 16.93 23.31
N PRO A 419 20.63 18.12 22.80
CA PRO A 419 20.56 19.35 23.58
C PRO A 419 19.13 19.89 23.65
N ASN A 420 18.66 20.12 24.88
CA ASN A 420 17.40 20.76 25.24
C ASN A 420 17.51 22.29 25.01
N LEU A 421 16.74 22.85 24.08
CA LEU A 421 16.61 24.30 23.91
C LEU A 421 15.23 24.76 24.39
N SER A 422 15.27 25.61 25.42
CA SER A 422 14.14 26.29 26.06
C SER A 422 13.45 27.30 25.11
N PRO A 423 12.13 27.49 25.18
CA PRO A 423 11.41 28.34 24.24
C PRO A 423 11.59 29.84 24.53
N THR A 424 12.01 30.59 23.50
CA THR A 424 12.03 32.06 23.47
C THR A 424 10.61 32.62 23.28
N PRO A 425 10.17 33.64 24.04
CA PRO A 425 8.82 34.19 23.91
C PRO A 425 8.64 35.02 22.63
N LEU A 426 7.51 34.81 21.95
CA LEU A 426 7.09 35.47 20.70
C LEU A 426 6.61 36.92 20.95
N PRO A 427 6.96 37.91 20.10
CA PRO A 427 6.48 39.29 20.24
C PRO A 427 5.00 39.45 19.86
N SER A 428 4.29 40.23 20.69
CA SER A 428 2.88 40.62 20.53
C SER A 428 2.67 41.51 19.30
N LYS A 429 1.76 41.11 18.39
CA LYS A 429 1.29 41.95 17.28
C LYS A 429 -0.05 42.61 17.63
N THR A 430 -0.03 43.94 17.64
CA THR A 430 -1.16 44.86 17.67
C THR A 430 -2.10 44.68 16.46
N LEU A 431 -3.40 44.64 16.72
CA LEU A 431 -4.47 44.52 15.72
C LEU A 431 -4.71 45.86 15.00
N SER A 432 -4.83 45.81 13.66
CA SER A 432 -5.32 46.90 12.81
C SER A 432 -6.77 46.55 12.37
N PRO A 433 -7.71 47.52 12.32
CA PRO A 433 -9.13 47.23 12.11
C PRO A 433 -9.46 46.80 10.67
N SER A 434 -10.34 45.80 10.57
CA SER A 434 -10.90 45.24 9.33
C SER A 434 -11.97 46.17 8.71
N PRO A 435 -12.05 46.29 7.38
CA PRO A 435 -13.11 47.04 6.71
C PRO A 435 -14.46 46.31 6.78
N THR A 436 -15.52 47.10 6.90
CA THR A 436 -16.93 46.70 6.98
C THR A 436 -17.47 46.37 5.58
N GLU A 437 -17.93 45.14 5.35
CA GLU A 437 -18.72 44.80 4.15
C GLU A 437 -20.23 44.91 4.40
N THR A 438 -20.89 45.57 3.45
CA THR A 438 -22.34 45.75 3.31
C THR A 438 -23.08 44.42 3.04
N PRO A 439 -24.32 44.24 3.53
CA PRO A 439 -25.03 42.97 3.41
C PRO A 439 -25.59 42.75 2.00
N SER A 440 -25.22 41.62 1.38
CA SER A 440 -25.87 41.08 0.19
C SER A 440 -27.05 40.20 0.59
N THR A 441 -28.21 40.43 -0.02
CA THR A 441 -29.47 39.72 0.25
C THR A 441 -29.43 38.30 -0.31
N THR A 442 -29.39 37.29 0.57
CA THR A 442 -29.56 35.88 0.21
C THR A 442 -31.05 35.52 0.23
N PRO A 443 -31.60 34.85 -0.81
CA PRO A 443 -32.96 34.31 -0.75
C PRO A 443 -33.01 33.07 0.16
N THR A 444 -33.89 33.09 1.15
CA THR A 444 -34.18 31.98 2.06
C THR A 444 -35.04 30.92 1.37
N PHE A 445 -34.49 29.72 1.17
CA PHE A 445 -35.30 28.54 0.86
C PHE A 445 -35.85 27.96 2.16
N SER A 446 -37.18 27.90 2.24
CA SER A 446 -37.93 27.27 3.33
C SER A 446 -37.73 25.75 3.31
N PRO A 447 -37.41 25.08 4.42
CA PRO A 447 -37.37 23.63 4.47
C PRO A 447 -38.78 23.04 4.34
N SER A 448 -38.91 22.02 3.49
CA SER A 448 -40.09 21.17 3.33
C SER A 448 -40.27 20.27 4.57
N PRO A 449 -41.50 20.02 5.05
CA PRO A 449 -41.73 19.23 6.26
C PRO A 449 -41.30 17.76 6.08
N SER A 450 -40.55 17.27 7.06
CA SER A 450 -40.10 15.88 7.17
C SER A 450 -41.28 14.93 7.46
N PRO A 451 -41.38 13.74 6.82
CA PRO A 451 -42.44 12.78 7.08
C PRO A 451 -42.30 12.16 8.48
N SER A 452 -43.37 12.26 9.27
CA SER A 452 -43.52 11.62 10.58
C SER A 452 -43.80 10.13 10.43
N PHE A 453 -42.88 9.28 10.87
CA PHE A 453 -43.13 7.84 11.02
C PHE A 453 -43.91 7.57 12.31
N THR A 454 -45.13 7.05 12.18
CA THR A 454 -45.91 6.48 13.28
C THR A 454 -45.29 5.17 13.76
N PRO A 455 -45.10 4.95 15.08
CA PRO A 455 -44.55 3.70 15.59
C PRO A 455 -45.55 2.54 15.44
N THR A 456 -45.07 1.45 14.85
CA THR A 456 -45.76 0.15 14.75
C THR A 456 -45.89 -0.47 16.15
N PRO A 457 -47.05 -1.05 16.53
CA PRO A 457 -47.22 -1.63 17.87
C PRO A 457 -46.33 -2.86 18.09
N SER A 458 -45.76 -2.92 19.30
CA SER A 458 -44.89 -4.00 19.80
C SER A 458 -45.61 -5.36 19.83
N PRO A 459 -44.98 -6.46 19.38
CA PRO A 459 -45.55 -7.79 19.51
C PRO A 459 -45.59 -8.25 20.99
N SER A 460 -46.69 -8.92 21.34
CA SER A 460 -46.94 -9.54 22.65
C SER A 460 -45.97 -10.70 22.94
N PRO A 461 -45.49 -10.89 24.18
CA PRO A 461 -44.58 -11.98 24.51
C PRO A 461 -45.27 -13.36 24.39
N LEU A 462 -44.55 -14.31 23.79
CA LEU A 462 -44.90 -15.72 23.68
C LEU A 462 -44.73 -16.43 25.05
N PRO A 463 -45.61 -17.37 25.43
CA PRO A 463 -45.53 -18.04 26.73
C PRO A 463 -44.22 -18.84 26.91
N SER A 464 -43.64 -18.68 28.10
CA SER A 464 -42.46 -19.41 28.58
C SER A 464 -42.78 -20.89 28.78
N LEU A 465 -42.05 -21.77 28.09
CA LEU A 465 -42.06 -23.20 28.37
C LEU A 465 -41.04 -23.49 29.47
N THR A 466 -41.54 -24.00 30.59
CA THR A 466 -40.77 -24.51 31.73
C THR A 466 -39.92 -25.73 31.30
N PRO A 467 -38.60 -25.76 31.54
CA PRO A 467 -37.79 -26.93 31.23
C PRO A 467 -38.02 -28.06 32.25
N THR A 468 -38.28 -29.25 31.72
CA THR A 468 -38.35 -30.53 32.46
C THR A 468 -36.94 -30.94 32.90
N PRO A 469 -36.71 -31.40 34.15
CA PRO A 469 -35.39 -31.81 34.62
C PRO A 469 -34.91 -33.09 33.92
N ILE A 470 -33.67 -33.05 33.42
CA ILE A 470 -32.94 -34.20 32.86
C ILE A 470 -32.32 -35.01 34.02
N PRO A 471 -32.43 -36.35 34.03
CA PRO A 471 -31.82 -37.18 35.07
C PRO A 471 -30.28 -37.21 34.96
N SER A 472 -29.64 -37.12 36.12
CA SER A 472 -28.19 -37.20 36.32
C SER A 472 -27.64 -38.59 35.95
N PRO A 473 -26.54 -38.71 35.18
CA PRO A 473 -25.91 -40.00 34.95
C PRO A 473 -25.13 -40.49 36.18
N SER A 474 -25.35 -41.75 36.55
CA SER A 474 -24.57 -42.49 37.55
C SER A 474 -23.14 -42.73 37.07
N ALA A 475 -22.18 -42.49 37.95
CA ALA A 475 -20.78 -42.84 37.76
C ALA A 475 -20.61 -44.37 37.79
N THR A 476 -20.11 -44.95 36.68
CA THR A 476 -19.62 -46.32 36.64
C THR A 476 -18.09 -46.27 36.73
N SER A 477 -17.54 -46.81 37.81
CA SER A 477 -16.11 -47.02 38.03
C SER A 477 -15.58 -48.08 37.06
N LEU A 478 -14.58 -47.72 36.24
CA LEU A 478 -13.82 -48.69 35.45
C LEU A 478 -12.44 -48.91 36.08
N SER A 479 -12.13 -50.18 36.30
CA SER A 479 -10.91 -50.70 36.91
C SER A 479 -9.68 -50.47 36.01
N THR A 480 -8.63 -49.92 36.62
CA THR A 480 -7.25 -49.83 36.09
C THR A 480 -6.62 -51.22 35.93
N SER A 481 -6.12 -51.54 34.74
CA SER A 481 -5.10 -52.57 34.53
C SER A 481 -3.85 -51.91 33.97
N GLY A 482 -2.72 -52.20 34.62
CA GLY A 482 -1.45 -51.49 34.48
C GLY A 482 -0.71 -51.73 33.16
N SER A 483 0.02 -50.69 32.76
CA SER A 483 1.23 -50.82 31.95
C SER A 483 2.26 -49.83 32.49
N SER A 484 3.51 -50.28 32.59
CA SER A 484 4.62 -49.66 33.31
C SER A 484 5.01 -48.29 32.75
N SER A 485 4.88 -47.24 33.56
CA SER A 485 5.42 -45.91 33.27
C SER A 485 6.83 -45.79 33.88
N LYS A 486 7.82 -45.46 33.03
CA LYS A 486 9.12 -44.93 33.48
C LYS A 486 8.88 -43.55 34.09
N THR A 487 9.26 -43.38 35.35
CA THR A 487 9.12 -42.13 36.10
C THR A 487 10.07 -41.06 35.56
N ILE A 488 9.52 -39.99 34.97
CA ILE A 488 10.27 -38.77 34.67
C ILE A 488 10.27 -37.92 35.95
N ASN A 489 11.46 -37.65 36.50
CA ASN A 489 11.63 -36.74 37.64
C ASN A 489 11.74 -35.31 37.13
N PHE A 490 10.78 -34.46 37.49
CA PHE A 490 10.84 -33.02 37.27
C PHE A 490 11.52 -32.33 38.46
N CYS A 491 12.35 -31.32 38.20
CA CYS A 491 12.94 -30.47 39.24
C CYS A 491 11.85 -29.62 39.92
N SER A 492 11.95 -29.45 41.24
CA SER A 492 11.04 -28.61 42.00
C SER A 492 11.44 -27.13 41.88
N ILE A 493 10.52 -26.30 41.40
CA ILE A 493 10.64 -24.83 41.46
C ILE A 493 10.11 -24.38 42.82
N SER A 494 10.91 -23.60 43.55
CA SER A 494 10.54 -23.01 44.83
C SER A 494 9.45 -21.94 44.62
N ASN A 495 8.25 -22.21 45.13
CA ASN A 495 7.12 -21.29 45.16
C ASN A 495 7.46 -20.00 45.93
N GLY A 496 7.22 -18.85 45.31
CA GLY A 496 7.51 -17.58 45.96
C GLY A 496 6.89 -16.32 45.35
N ILE A 497 5.74 -16.37 44.67
CA ILE A 497 4.95 -15.14 44.38
C ILE A 497 3.44 -15.47 44.42
N SER A 498 2.69 -14.75 45.27
CA SER A 498 1.22 -14.83 45.33
C SER A 498 0.58 -14.35 44.04
N ALA A 499 -0.23 -15.20 43.41
CA ALA A 499 -0.94 -14.91 42.18
C ALA A 499 -2.09 -13.91 42.42
N SER A 500 -2.04 -12.73 41.78
CA SER A 500 -3.23 -11.96 41.44
C SER A 500 -3.60 -12.25 39.98
N ASN A 501 -4.54 -13.16 39.76
CA ASN A 501 -5.32 -13.41 38.53
C ASN A 501 -4.70 -13.03 37.16
N LYS A 502 -3.44 -13.40 36.92
CA LYS A 502 -2.81 -13.39 35.59
C LYS A 502 -2.07 -14.70 35.42
N ILE A 503 -2.46 -15.46 34.41
CA ILE A 503 -1.69 -16.65 33.99
C ILE A 503 -0.42 -16.11 33.32
N ILE A 504 0.74 -16.49 33.83
CA ILE A 504 2.03 -16.29 33.17
C ILE A 504 2.45 -17.66 32.67
N ILE A 505 2.51 -17.84 31.34
CA ILE A 505 3.17 -19.00 30.72
C ILE A 505 4.58 -18.53 30.41
N ASN A 506 5.56 -19.01 31.17
CA ASN A 506 6.94 -18.55 31.05
C ASN A 506 7.74 -19.31 29.98
N GLU A 507 7.24 -20.48 29.53
CA GLU A 507 7.93 -21.34 28.56
C GLU A 507 7.00 -22.45 28.08
N VAL A 508 6.87 -22.61 26.76
CA VAL A 508 6.32 -23.82 26.13
C VAL A 508 7.52 -24.64 25.70
N ALA A 509 7.90 -25.63 26.50
CA ALA A 509 8.86 -26.64 26.07
C ALA A 509 8.09 -27.68 25.23
N TRP A 510 8.42 -27.72 23.94
CA TRP A 510 7.85 -28.67 23.00
C TRP A 510 8.78 -29.88 22.88
N MET A 511 8.25 -31.09 23.09
CA MET A 511 8.98 -32.34 22.89
C MET A 511 8.15 -33.18 21.92
N GLY A 512 8.69 -33.38 20.72
CA GLY A 512 8.09 -34.28 19.74
C GLY A 512 8.09 -35.73 20.22
N THR A 513 7.64 -36.64 19.35
CA THR A 513 7.64 -38.07 19.66
C THR A 513 9.08 -38.61 19.74
N GLU A 514 9.26 -39.85 20.21
CA GLU A 514 10.59 -40.52 20.22
C GLU A 514 11.23 -40.61 18.82
N ASN A 515 10.45 -40.38 17.75
CA ASN A 515 10.91 -40.48 16.37
C ASN A 515 11.25 -39.12 15.75
N THR A 516 10.53 -38.03 16.04
CA THR A 516 10.76 -36.73 15.39
C THR A 516 10.31 -35.54 16.25
N SER A 517 11.04 -34.43 16.12
CA SER A 517 10.71 -33.15 16.74
C SER A 517 9.80 -32.26 15.88
N ASN A 518 9.00 -32.78 14.95
CA ASN A 518 8.07 -31.99 14.12
C ASN A 518 6.64 -32.61 14.03
N ASP A 519 6.31 -33.61 14.85
CA ASP A 519 5.03 -34.34 14.76
C ASP A 519 4.03 -33.83 15.83
N GLU A 520 2.97 -33.12 15.41
CA GLU A 520 1.90 -32.59 16.28
C GLU A 520 0.66 -33.50 16.32
N TRP A 521 -0.07 -33.54 17.44
CA TRP A 521 -1.37 -34.23 17.56
C TRP A 521 -2.53 -33.26 17.51
#